data_AF-A0AA44ZN55-F1
#
_entry.id   AF-A0AA44ZN55-F1
#
_cell.length_a   1.000
_cell.length_b   1.000
_cell.length_c   1.000
_cell.angle_alpha   90.00
_cell.angle_beta   90.00
_cell.angle_gamma   90.00
#
_symmetry.space_group_name_H-M   'P 1'
#
loop_
_entity.id
_entity.type
_entity.pdbx_description
1 polymer ?
#
loop_
_entity_poly.entity_id
_entity_poly.type
_entity_poly.pdbx_seq_one_letter_code
_entity_poly.pdbx_strand_id
1 'polypeptide(L)'
;MARRDDQQWLTAEVGRLERELGDAPSQADLDRVEARTSDHEYRLDTLDGDIATLRDAVAEADHTARSHIADLDRRLDEVEDSAVDGTRRIDDLQRRTRWLEHHLRAADGVPTADLTADPDVVGLAHAERRARERRAAHLPDATRRRHHAAVAAHAGWVRRRDEVRRAALTASREIAGDGADGPHRADLAQRYREARSALDGLAEQAGSVRRHADTARAALERDDAVRTTDAGTVASGTDAGRVLSIRLRTRLTEMVGRHELPPVWFATVLGLGPPADSAPWFDAAVAVLRYRAAYDIDDAVQALGPEPTGDAEQSARRRQAWDLTAPFRVR
;
A
#
# COMPACT_ATOMS: atom_id res chain seq x y z
N MET A 1 53.54 83.78 -26.30
CA MET A 1 53.12 82.93 -25.16
C MET A 1 52.81 81.48 -25.54
N ALA A 2 52.63 81.09 -26.81
CA ALA A 2 52.22 79.72 -27.16
C ALA A 2 53.33 78.63 -27.17
N ARG A 3 54.63 78.97 -27.16
CA ARG A 3 55.71 77.97 -27.29
C ARG A 3 56.17 77.30 -25.98
N ARG A 4 55.79 77.84 -24.82
CA ARG A 4 56.35 77.38 -23.52
C ARG A 4 55.49 76.27 -22.88
N ASP A 5 54.20 76.25 -23.17
CA ASP A 5 53.25 75.28 -22.63
C ASP A 5 53.37 73.92 -23.35
N ASP A 6 53.60 73.91 -24.66
CA ASP A 6 53.81 72.67 -25.44
C ASP A 6 55.07 71.88 -24.98
N GLN A 7 56.12 72.58 -24.57
CA GLN A 7 57.39 71.95 -24.18
C GLN A 7 57.33 71.32 -22.78
N GLN A 8 56.52 71.88 -21.87
CA GLN A 8 56.27 71.28 -20.56
C GLN A 8 55.38 70.05 -20.66
N TRP A 9 54.39 70.05 -21.55
CA TRP A 9 53.53 68.89 -21.79
C TRP A 9 54.32 67.71 -22.36
N LEU A 10 55.17 67.94 -23.37
CA LEU A 10 56.01 66.87 -23.94
C LEU A 10 56.97 66.25 -22.94
N THR A 11 57.56 67.04 -22.03
CA THR A 11 58.50 66.51 -21.04
C THR A 11 57.78 65.68 -19.97
N ALA A 12 56.59 66.09 -19.57
CA ALA A 12 55.75 65.34 -18.64
C ALA A 12 55.24 64.03 -19.27
N GLU A 13 54.87 64.07 -20.57
CA GLU A 13 54.42 62.89 -21.30
C GLU A 13 55.58 61.91 -21.54
N VAL A 14 56.78 62.39 -21.87
CA VAL A 14 57.97 61.53 -21.99
C VAL A 14 58.35 60.89 -20.66
N GLY A 15 58.37 61.65 -19.55
CA GLY A 15 58.66 61.09 -18.22
C GLY A 15 57.56 60.17 -17.67
N ARG A 16 56.34 60.27 -18.22
CA ARG A 16 55.26 59.30 -17.98
C ARG A 16 55.49 58.03 -18.80
N LEU A 17 55.77 58.18 -20.10
CA LEU A 17 56.03 57.07 -21.01
C LEU A 17 57.29 56.28 -20.60
N GLU A 18 58.35 56.93 -20.13
CA GLU A 18 59.56 56.26 -19.65
C GLU A 18 59.32 55.44 -18.38
N ARG A 19 58.44 55.91 -17.48
CA ARG A 19 58.01 55.14 -16.30
C ARG A 19 57.11 53.98 -16.69
N GLU A 20 56.16 54.20 -17.61
CA GLU A 20 55.30 53.15 -18.17
C GLU A 20 56.12 52.09 -18.95
N LEU A 21 57.24 52.48 -19.58
CA LEU A 21 58.17 51.56 -20.26
C LEU A 21 59.10 50.81 -19.29
N GLY A 22 59.45 51.42 -18.15
CA GLY A 22 60.27 50.80 -17.10
C GLY A 22 59.52 49.80 -16.20
N ASP A 23 58.20 49.99 -16.04
CA ASP A 23 57.29 49.06 -15.37
C ASP A 23 56.72 47.99 -16.33
N ALA A 24 57.08 48.05 -17.62
CA ALA A 24 56.71 47.02 -18.57
C ALA A 24 57.46 45.71 -18.23
N PRO A 25 56.77 44.56 -18.21
CA PRO A 25 57.41 43.29 -17.91
C PRO A 25 58.57 43.04 -18.87
N SER A 26 59.71 42.60 -18.32
CA SER A 26 60.87 42.30 -19.15
C SER A 26 60.55 41.11 -20.08
N GLN A 27 61.23 41.01 -21.22
CA GLN A 27 61.08 39.85 -22.12
C GLN A 27 61.29 38.52 -21.36
N ALA A 28 62.20 38.49 -20.39
CA ALA A 28 62.44 37.33 -19.54
C ALA A 28 61.26 36.96 -18.62
N ASP A 29 60.45 37.94 -18.19
CA ASP A 29 59.24 37.69 -17.40
C ASP A 29 58.11 37.17 -18.29
N LEU A 30 57.98 37.66 -19.52
CA LEU A 30 57.05 37.14 -20.52
C LEU A 30 57.39 35.69 -20.89
N ASP A 31 58.66 35.40 -21.18
CA ASP A 31 59.13 34.04 -21.51
C ASP A 31 58.89 33.06 -20.33
N ARG A 32 59.04 33.52 -19.08
CA ARG A 32 58.75 32.70 -17.88
C ARG A 32 57.25 32.42 -17.74
N VAL A 33 56.40 33.40 -18.01
CA VAL A 33 54.95 33.22 -17.99
C VAL A 33 54.53 32.27 -19.11
N GLU A 34 55.08 32.42 -20.32
CA GLU A 34 54.85 31.51 -21.44
C GLU A 34 55.26 30.07 -21.11
N ALA A 35 56.47 29.86 -20.60
CA ALA A 35 56.94 28.53 -20.19
C ALA A 35 56.03 27.89 -19.12
N ARG A 36 55.54 28.69 -18.17
CA ARG A 36 54.60 28.22 -17.13
C ARG A 36 53.22 27.94 -17.70
N THR A 37 52.75 28.72 -18.67
CA THR A 37 51.47 28.46 -19.36
C THR A 37 51.57 27.15 -20.14
N SER A 38 52.64 26.94 -20.89
CA SER A 38 52.89 25.70 -21.63
C SER A 38 52.99 24.47 -20.71
N ASP A 39 53.62 24.59 -19.53
CA ASP A 39 53.64 23.53 -18.51
C ASP A 39 52.23 23.21 -17.98
N HIS A 40 51.42 24.22 -17.68
CA HIS A 40 50.04 24.01 -17.25
C HIS A 40 49.17 23.40 -18.36
N GLU A 41 49.33 23.84 -19.61
CA GLU A 41 48.62 23.26 -20.76
C GLU A 41 48.95 21.78 -20.94
N TYR A 42 50.24 21.42 -20.86
CA TYR A 42 50.66 20.02 -20.89
C TYR A 42 50.06 19.19 -19.74
N ARG A 43 50.02 19.75 -18.53
CA ARG A 43 49.41 19.08 -17.36
C ARG A 43 47.90 18.93 -17.49
N LEU A 44 47.21 19.91 -18.07
CA LEU A 44 45.77 19.83 -18.33
C LEU A 44 45.46 18.75 -19.37
N ASP A 45 46.22 18.68 -20.46
CA ASP A 45 46.07 17.63 -21.48
C ASP A 45 46.29 16.23 -20.89
N THR A 46 47.32 16.09 -20.04
CA THR A 46 47.58 14.83 -19.31
C THR A 46 46.41 14.46 -18.41
N LEU A 47 45.89 15.40 -17.62
CA LEU A 47 44.75 15.17 -16.73
C LEU A 47 43.47 14.82 -17.49
N ASP A 48 43.23 15.45 -18.65
CA ASP A 48 42.09 15.12 -19.51
C ASP A 48 42.21 13.70 -20.08
N GLY A 49 43.42 13.27 -20.44
CA GLY A 49 43.73 11.89 -20.83
C GLY A 49 43.48 10.87 -19.70
N ASP A 50 43.90 11.19 -18.47
CA ASP A 50 43.64 10.36 -17.29
C ASP A 50 42.14 10.29 -16.97
N ILE A 51 41.42 11.41 -17.07
CA ILE A 51 39.96 11.47 -16.86
C ILE A 51 39.23 10.62 -17.90
N ALA A 52 39.64 10.67 -19.17
CA ALA A 52 39.07 9.83 -20.22
C ALA A 52 39.28 8.34 -19.90
N THR A 53 40.50 7.96 -19.54
CA THR A 53 40.85 6.58 -19.17
C THR A 53 40.05 6.09 -17.96
N LEU A 54 39.89 6.92 -16.93
CA LEU A 54 39.08 6.59 -15.75
C LEU A 54 37.59 6.46 -16.09
N ARG A 55 37.05 7.29 -16.98
CA ARG A 55 35.66 7.19 -17.44
C ARG A 55 35.41 5.87 -18.17
N ASP A 56 36.32 5.45 -19.04
CA ASP A 56 36.22 4.19 -19.75
C ASP A 56 36.31 2.99 -18.79
N ALA A 57 37.24 3.03 -17.82
CA ALA A 57 37.35 2.01 -16.79
C ALA A 57 36.10 1.90 -15.91
N VAL A 58 35.49 3.03 -15.54
CA VAL A 58 34.23 3.07 -14.78
C VAL A 58 33.08 2.52 -15.62
N ALA A 59 33.00 2.86 -16.91
CA ALA A 59 31.96 2.34 -17.80
C ALA A 59 32.06 0.83 -17.96
N GLU A 60 33.28 0.29 -18.10
CA GLU A 60 33.51 -1.16 -18.19
C GLU A 60 33.17 -1.88 -16.88
N ALA A 61 33.53 -1.29 -15.73
CA ALA A 61 33.18 -1.83 -14.42
C ALA A 61 31.66 -1.83 -14.19
N ASP A 62 30.95 -0.76 -14.58
CA ASP A 62 29.49 -0.67 -14.51
C ASP A 62 28.82 -1.71 -15.44
N HIS A 63 29.33 -1.88 -16.66
CA HIS A 63 28.85 -2.90 -17.58
C HIS A 63 29.01 -4.32 -17.00
N THR A 64 30.21 -4.63 -16.48
CA THR A 64 30.52 -5.92 -15.84
C THR A 64 29.62 -6.15 -14.63
N ALA A 65 29.46 -5.16 -13.76
CA ALA A 65 28.61 -5.25 -12.58
C ALA A 65 27.15 -5.53 -12.97
N ARG A 66 26.60 -4.82 -13.97
CA ARG A 66 25.23 -5.04 -14.46
C ARG A 66 25.05 -6.43 -15.06
N SER A 67 26.04 -6.93 -15.80
CA SER A 67 26.03 -8.28 -16.36
C SER A 67 25.99 -9.34 -15.25
N HIS A 68 26.85 -9.20 -14.22
CA HIS A 68 26.85 -10.10 -13.07
C HIS A 68 25.55 -10.03 -12.25
N ILE A 69 24.99 -8.85 -12.06
CA ILE A 69 23.68 -8.69 -11.38
C ILE A 69 22.60 -9.44 -12.16
N ALA A 70 22.52 -9.24 -13.48
CA ALA A 70 21.54 -9.93 -14.31
C ALA A 70 21.73 -11.46 -14.34
N ASP A 71 22.95 -11.95 -14.21
CA ASP A 71 23.22 -13.39 -14.06
C ASP A 71 22.77 -13.94 -12.70
N LEU A 72 23.06 -13.21 -11.63
CA LEU A 72 22.62 -13.57 -10.28
C LEU A 72 21.09 -13.57 -10.17
N ASP A 73 20.41 -12.59 -10.74
CA ASP A 73 18.94 -12.52 -10.75
C ASP A 73 18.34 -13.76 -11.44
N ARG A 74 18.87 -14.15 -12.61
CA ARG A 74 18.41 -15.36 -13.32
C ARG A 74 18.63 -16.63 -12.50
N ARG A 75 19.79 -16.75 -11.85
CA ARG A 75 20.10 -17.91 -11.00
C ARG A 75 19.23 -17.93 -9.75
N LEU A 76 18.85 -16.77 -9.23
CA LEU A 76 17.91 -16.66 -8.11
C LEU A 76 16.53 -17.18 -8.55
N ASP A 77 16.03 -16.74 -9.70
CA ASP A 77 14.76 -17.20 -10.27
C ASP A 77 14.76 -18.74 -10.45
N GLU A 78 15.83 -19.31 -10.99
CA GLU A 78 15.97 -20.77 -11.17
C GLU A 78 15.96 -21.54 -9.83
N VAL A 79 16.62 -21.01 -8.80
CA VAL A 79 16.63 -21.61 -7.47
C VAL A 79 15.24 -21.50 -6.82
N GLU A 80 14.55 -20.38 -6.99
CA GLU A 80 13.19 -20.19 -6.50
C GLU A 80 12.23 -21.19 -7.16
N ASP A 81 12.28 -21.34 -8.49
CA ASP A 81 11.49 -22.32 -9.23
C ASP A 81 11.77 -23.76 -8.77
N SER A 82 13.06 -24.12 -8.62
CA SER A 82 13.44 -25.44 -8.12
C SER A 82 12.97 -25.67 -6.68
N ALA A 83 12.97 -24.65 -5.83
CA ALA A 83 12.49 -24.74 -4.46
C ALA A 83 10.97 -24.92 -4.40
N VAL A 84 10.24 -24.23 -5.29
CA VAL A 84 8.79 -24.40 -5.47
C VAL A 84 8.47 -25.84 -5.91
N ASP A 85 9.19 -26.37 -6.91
CA ASP A 85 8.98 -27.74 -7.39
C ASP A 85 9.37 -28.80 -6.36
N GLY A 86 10.47 -28.59 -5.64
CA GLY A 86 10.87 -29.43 -4.51
C GLY A 86 9.77 -29.50 -3.44
N THR A 87 9.19 -28.35 -3.09
CA THR A 87 8.08 -28.26 -2.14
C THR A 87 6.86 -29.05 -2.62
N ARG A 88 6.47 -28.90 -3.89
CA ARG A 88 5.34 -29.64 -4.48
C ARG A 88 5.53 -31.15 -4.42
N ARG A 89 6.75 -31.63 -4.67
CA ARG A 89 7.08 -33.07 -4.59
C ARG A 89 7.03 -33.59 -3.16
N ILE A 90 7.53 -32.82 -2.19
CA ILE A 90 7.45 -33.17 -0.77
C ILE A 90 5.97 -33.26 -0.35
N ASP A 91 5.14 -32.29 -0.73
CA ASP A 91 3.71 -32.30 -0.42
C ASP A 91 3.00 -33.53 -1.02
N ASP A 92 3.35 -33.94 -2.25
CA ASP A 92 2.79 -35.14 -2.87
C ASP A 92 3.17 -36.43 -2.13
N LEU A 93 4.45 -36.57 -1.76
CA LEU A 93 4.91 -37.71 -0.98
C LEU A 93 4.25 -37.75 0.40
N GLN A 94 4.12 -36.61 1.09
CA GLN A 94 3.40 -36.54 2.35
C GLN A 94 1.94 -36.96 2.23
N ARG A 95 1.23 -36.49 1.18
CA ARG A 95 -0.15 -36.91 0.90
C ARG A 95 -0.25 -38.42 0.69
N ARG A 96 0.65 -39.00 -0.12
CA ARG A 96 0.71 -40.46 -0.37
C ARG A 96 0.98 -41.26 0.89
N THR A 97 1.93 -40.85 1.71
CA THR A 97 2.25 -41.51 2.98
C THR A 97 1.05 -41.47 3.93
N ARG A 98 0.39 -40.31 4.09
CA ARG A 98 -0.83 -40.19 4.91
C ARG A 98 -1.96 -41.06 4.39
N TRP A 99 -2.13 -41.12 3.06
CA TRP A 99 -3.12 -41.99 2.44
C TRP A 99 -2.85 -43.47 2.75
N LEU A 100 -1.60 -43.93 2.63
CA LEU A 100 -1.21 -45.30 2.98
C LEU A 100 -1.41 -45.60 4.47
N GLU A 101 -0.97 -44.70 5.35
CA GLU A 101 -1.14 -44.85 6.80
C GLU A 101 -2.62 -44.94 7.19
N HIS A 102 -3.48 -44.11 6.58
CA HIS A 102 -4.92 -44.17 6.78
C HIS A 102 -5.48 -45.55 6.40
N HIS A 103 -5.15 -46.06 5.21
CA HIS A 103 -5.66 -47.35 4.73
C HIS A 103 -5.18 -48.52 5.59
N LEU A 104 -3.93 -48.48 6.07
CA LEU A 104 -3.39 -49.49 6.97
C LEU A 104 -4.15 -49.52 8.31
N ARG A 105 -4.41 -48.34 8.92
CA ARG A 105 -5.16 -48.27 10.19
C ARG A 105 -6.62 -48.64 10.03
N ALA A 106 -7.26 -48.26 8.91
CA ALA A 106 -8.62 -48.68 8.60
C ALA A 106 -8.71 -50.20 8.40
N ALA A 107 -7.72 -50.81 7.73
CA ALA A 107 -7.63 -52.26 7.58
C ALA A 107 -7.40 -53.00 8.92
N ASP A 108 -6.73 -52.35 9.88
CA ASP A 108 -6.55 -52.82 11.26
C ASP A 108 -7.80 -52.60 12.15
N GLY A 109 -8.91 -52.14 11.57
CA GLY A 109 -10.20 -52.04 12.24
C GLY A 109 -10.44 -50.74 13.02
N VAL A 110 -9.59 -49.72 12.87
CA VAL A 110 -9.83 -48.41 13.48
C VAL A 110 -11.03 -47.74 12.78
N PRO A 111 -12.08 -47.33 13.52
CA PRO A 111 -13.28 -46.75 12.93
C PRO A 111 -12.98 -45.39 12.28
N THR A 112 -13.58 -45.15 11.11
CA THR A 112 -13.50 -43.83 10.44
C THR A 112 -14.70 -42.98 10.83
N ALA A 113 -14.44 -41.76 11.27
CA ALA A 113 -15.46 -40.78 11.61
C ALA A 113 -16.21 -40.31 10.37
N ASP A 114 -17.53 -40.23 10.44
CA ASP A 114 -18.30 -39.46 9.48
C ASP A 114 -18.20 -37.96 9.81
N LEU A 115 -17.58 -37.21 8.89
CA LEU A 115 -17.50 -35.75 8.90
C LEU A 115 -18.29 -35.11 7.76
N THR A 116 -19.16 -35.88 7.11
CA THR A 116 -20.12 -35.36 6.13
C THR A 116 -21.11 -34.43 6.84
N ALA A 117 -21.45 -33.32 6.20
CA ALA A 117 -22.34 -32.34 6.80
C ALA A 117 -23.78 -32.86 6.81
N ASP A 118 -24.41 -32.89 7.98
CA ASP A 118 -25.85 -33.14 8.09
C ASP A 118 -26.66 -31.93 7.55
N PRO A 119 -27.98 -32.10 7.28
CA PRO A 119 -28.82 -31.02 6.74
C PRO A 119 -28.87 -29.75 7.61
N ASP A 120 -28.73 -29.87 8.94
CA ASP A 120 -28.71 -28.71 9.82
C ASP A 120 -27.41 -27.92 9.66
N VAL A 121 -26.26 -28.62 9.58
CA VAL A 121 -24.94 -28.05 9.34
C VAL A 121 -24.90 -27.35 7.98
N VAL A 122 -25.44 -27.98 6.93
CA VAL A 122 -25.58 -27.38 5.59
C VAL A 122 -26.46 -26.13 5.65
N GLY A 123 -27.61 -26.19 6.34
CA GLY A 123 -28.51 -25.04 6.52
C GLY A 123 -27.82 -23.85 7.19
N LEU A 124 -27.04 -24.10 8.25
CA LEU A 124 -26.24 -23.08 8.94
C LEU A 124 -25.15 -22.51 8.03
N ALA A 125 -24.44 -23.36 7.27
CA ALA A 125 -23.38 -22.95 6.36
C ALA A 125 -23.91 -22.09 5.21
N HIS A 126 -25.07 -22.42 4.64
CA HIS A 126 -25.74 -21.58 3.64
C HIS A 126 -26.25 -20.26 4.21
N ALA A 127 -26.78 -20.23 5.44
CA ALA A 127 -27.17 -18.99 6.09
C ALA A 127 -25.96 -18.06 6.28
N GLU A 128 -24.84 -18.60 6.75
CA GLU A 128 -23.59 -17.87 6.85
C GLU A 128 -23.10 -17.37 5.48
N ARG A 129 -23.06 -18.24 4.46
CA ARG A 129 -22.61 -17.89 3.11
C ARG A 129 -23.41 -16.71 2.56
N ARG A 130 -24.74 -16.80 2.64
CA ARG A 130 -25.65 -15.72 2.23
C ARG A 130 -25.35 -14.42 2.98
N ALA A 131 -25.12 -14.45 4.30
CA ALA A 131 -24.76 -13.25 5.04
C ALA A 131 -23.43 -12.63 4.58
N ARG A 132 -22.42 -13.46 4.23
CA ARG A 132 -21.16 -12.96 3.66
C ARG A 132 -21.35 -12.34 2.28
N GLU A 133 -22.12 -12.99 1.40
CA GLU A 133 -22.47 -12.45 0.08
C GLU A 133 -23.18 -11.09 0.20
N ARG A 134 -24.12 -10.94 1.14
CA ARG A 134 -24.77 -9.66 1.43
C ARG A 134 -23.80 -8.59 1.92
N ARG A 135 -22.93 -8.93 2.87
CA ARG A 135 -21.87 -8.01 3.35
C ARG A 135 -20.92 -7.58 2.26
N ALA A 136 -20.57 -8.48 1.33
CA ALA A 136 -19.68 -8.16 0.22
C ALA A 136 -20.30 -7.14 -0.76
N ALA A 137 -21.63 -7.01 -0.78
CA ALA A 137 -22.33 -5.98 -1.55
C ALA A 137 -22.40 -4.62 -0.84
N HIS A 138 -22.05 -4.54 0.46
CA HIS A 138 -22.01 -3.28 1.21
C HIS A 138 -20.76 -2.48 0.86
N LEU A 139 -20.81 -1.16 1.03
CA LEU A 139 -19.61 -0.33 0.91
C LEU A 139 -18.56 -0.80 1.92
N PRO A 140 -17.29 -0.95 1.50
CA PRO A 140 -16.19 -1.24 2.41
C PRO A 140 -16.09 -0.18 3.49
N ASP A 141 -15.78 -0.57 4.73
CA ASP A 141 -15.72 0.35 5.87
C ASP A 141 -14.76 1.52 5.66
N ALA A 142 -13.65 1.28 4.94
CA ALA A 142 -12.70 2.35 4.57
C ALA A 142 -13.36 3.41 3.67
N THR A 143 -14.13 2.99 2.68
CA THR A 143 -14.88 3.87 1.78
C THR A 143 -15.97 4.61 2.55
N ARG A 144 -16.70 3.90 3.42
CA ARG A 144 -17.73 4.50 4.27
C ARG A 144 -17.14 5.58 5.20
N ARG A 145 -15.99 5.32 5.83
CA ARG A 145 -15.25 6.31 6.64
C ARG A 145 -14.86 7.55 5.84
N ARG A 146 -14.37 7.37 4.60
CA ARG A 146 -14.04 8.50 3.70
C ARG A 146 -15.27 9.35 3.38
N HIS A 147 -16.42 8.73 3.10
CA HIS A 147 -17.66 9.46 2.86
C HIS A 147 -18.13 10.24 4.09
N HIS A 148 -18.09 9.64 5.29
CA HIS A 148 -18.38 10.37 6.53
C HIS A 148 -17.43 11.55 6.75
N ALA A 149 -16.14 11.40 6.45
CA ALA A 149 -15.18 12.49 6.53
C ALA A 149 -15.50 13.64 5.57
N ALA A 150 -15.93 13.34 4.33
CA ALA A 150 -16.36 14.36 3.38
C ALA A 150 -17.59 15.15 3.87
N VAL A 151 -18.57 14.45 4.47
CA VAL A 151 -19.76 15.09 5.07
C VAL A 151 -19.36 15.97 6.26
N ALA A 152 -18.47 15.48 7.13
CA ALA A 152 -17.96 16.24 8.27
C ALA A 152 -17.14 17.47 7.84
N ALA A 153 -16.34 17.34 6.78
CA ALA A 153 -15.56 18.44 6.20
C ALA A 153 -16.48 19.56 5.70
N HIS A 154 -17.58 19.23 5.01
CA HIS A 154 -18.58 20.23 4.62
C HIS A 154 -19.24 20.90 5.82
N ALA A 155 -19.60 20.13 6.86
CA ALA A 155 -20.14 20.72 8.09
C ALA A 155 -19.12 21.67 8.77
N GLY A 156 -17.84 21.31 8.79
CA GLY A 156 -16.75 22.16 9.27
C GLY A 156 -16.60 23.44 8.45
N TRP A 157 -16.63 23.33 7.13
CA TRP A 157 -16.59 24.46 6.21
C TRP A 157 -17.76 25.44 6.43
N VAL A 158 -18.99 24.93 6.60
CA VAL A 158 -20.17 25.76 6.90
C VAL A 158 -19.99 26.51 8.22
N ARG A 159 -19.55 25.82 9.29
CA ARG A 159 -19.29 26.47 10.58
C ARG A 159 -18.24 27.57 10.47
N ARG A 160 -17.15 27.31 9.75
CA ARG A 160 -16.07 28.29 9.54
C ARG A 160 -16.57 29.50 8.77
N ARG A 161 -17.33 29.29 7.70
CA ARG A 161 -17.97 30.38 6.94
C ARG A 161 -18.87 31.23 7.83
N ASP A 162 -19.71 30.61 8.64
CA ASP A 162 -20.66 31.32 9.49
C ASP A 162 -19.97 32.06 10.64
N GLU A 163 -18.83 31.56 11.14
CA GLU A 163 -17.95 32.25 12.08
C GLU A 163 -17.32 33.50 11.46
N VAL A 164 -16.66 33.36 10.30
CA VAL A 164 -16.02 34.50 9.61
C VAL A 164 -17.06 35.54 9.20
N ARG A 165 -18.25 35.10 8.76
CA ARG A 165 -19.36 36.01 8.43
C ARG A 165 -19.83 36.80 9.65
N ARG A 166 -19.96 36.16 10.82
CA ARG A 166 -20.31 36.85 12.07
C ARG A 166 -19.25 37.87 12.45
N ALA A 167 -17.96 37.52 12.37
CA ALA A 167 -16.87 38.45 12.65
C ALA A 167 -16.90 39.68 11.73
N ALA A 168 -17.12 39.49 10.42
CA ALA A 168 -17.26 40.59 9.46
C ALA A 168 -18.46 41.50 9.80
N LEU A 169 -19.61 40.93 10.16
CA LEU A 169 -20.80 41.70 10.53
C LEU A 169 -20.61 42.46 11.85
N THR A 170 -19.94 41.87 12.84
CA THR A 170 -19.61 42.55 14.11
C THR A 170 -18.69 43.73 13.85
N ALA A 171 -17.57 43.54 13.16
CA ALA A 171 -16.64 44.62 12.82
C ALA A 171 -17.34 45.74 12.02
N SER A 172 -18.20 45.38 11.06
CA SER A 172 -18.98 46.36 10.29
C SER A 172 -19.96 47.17 11.16
N ARG A 173 -20.58 46.56 12.17
CA ARG A 173 -21.49 47.25 13.10
C ARG A 173 -20.73 48.20 14.03
N GLU A 174 -19.58 47.77 14.54
CA GLU A 174 -18.73 48.57 15.41
C GLU A 174 -18.18 49.80 14.67
N ILE A 175 -17.73 49.64 13.41
CA ILE A 175 -17.33 50.78 12.55
C ILE A 175 -18.47 51.79 12.37
N ALA A 176 -19.70 51.30 12.20
CA ALA A 176 -20.87 52.17 12.04
C ALA A 176 -21.23 52.93 13.33
N GLY A 177 -20.90 52.39 14.51
CA GLY A 177 -21.17 52.98 15.82
C GLY A 177 -20.09 53.96 16.32
N ASP A 178 -18.82 53.79 15.94
CA ASP A 178 -17.67 54.54 16.49
C ASP A 178 -17.45 55.94 15.87
N GLY A 179 -18.24 56.31 14.85
CA GLY A 179 -18.11 57.61 14.15
C GLY A 179 -16.88 57.71 13.23
N ALA A 180 -16.74 58.84 12.53
CA ALA A 180 -15.69 59.07 11.52
C ALA A 180 -14.25 58.98 12.08
N ASP A 181 -14.06 59.50 13.30
CA ASP A 181 -12.74 59.73 13.92
C ASP A 181 -12.50 58.87 15.18
N GLY A 182 -13.22 57.75 15.30
CA GLY A 182 -13.09 56.84 16.44
C GLY A 182 -11.67 56.25 16.55
N PRO A 183 -11.05 56.22 17.75
CA PRO A 183 -9.66 55.78 17.94
C PRO A 183 -9.42 54.31 17.57
N HIS A 184 -10.48 53.49 17.46
CA HIS A 184 -10.39 52.07 17.14
C HIS A 184 -10.75 51.73 15.69
N ARG A 185 -11.13 52.72 14.87
CA ARG A 185 -11.65 52.51 13.50
C ARG A 185 -10.66 51.80 12.57
N ALA A 186 -9.37 52.10 12.67
CA ALA A 186 -8.34 51.49 11.83
C ALA A 186 -8.20 49.96 12.09
N ASP A 187 -8.24 49.55 13.36
CA ASP A 187 -8.20 48.14 13.76
C ASP A 187 -9.46 47.40 13.30
N LEU A 188 -10.65 47.99 13.50
CA LEU A 188 -11.91 47.41 13.05
C LEU A 188 -11.97 47.26 11.51
N ALA A 189 -11.48 48.25 10.76
CA ALA A 189 -11.41 48.18 9.30
C ALA A 189 -10.45 47.09 8.83
N GLN A 190 -9.34 46.88 9.54
CA GLN A 190 -8.41 45.79 9.26
C GLN A 190 -9.06 44.43 9.48
N ARG A 191 -9.70 44.21 10.64
CA ARG A 191 -10.44 42.97 10.95
C ARG A 191 -11.53 42.68 9.91
N TYR A 192 -12.26 43.70 9.46
CA TYR A 192 -13.26 43.55 8.41
C TYR A 192 -12.65 43.11 7.08
N ARG A 193 -11.52 43.71 6.65
CA ARG A 193 -10.83 43.32 5.40
C ARG A 193 -10.32 41.88 5.46
N GLU A 194 -9.73 41.47 6.58
CA GLU A 194 -9.28 40.10 6.80
C GLU A 194 -10.44 39.11 6.74
N ALA A 195 -11.56 39.41 7.42
CA ALA A 195 -12.75 38.57 7.37
C ALA A 195 -13.35 38.50 5.96
N ARG A 196 -13.35 39.61 5.20
CA ARG A 196 -13.82 39.64 3.81
C ARG A 196 -12.97 38.76 2.91
N SER A 197 -11.64 38.89 2.99
CA SER A 197 -10.69 38.06 2.24
C SER A 197 -10.86 36.57 2.56
N ALA A 198 -11.03 36.23 3.85
CA ALA A 198 -11.32 34.86 4.27
C ALA A 198 -12.66 34.34 3.72
N LEU A 199 -13.70 35.18 3.63
CA LEU A 199 -14.98 34.79 3.01
C LEU A 199 -14.84 34.53 1.51
N ASP A 200 -14.03 35.32 0.79
CA ASP A 200 -13.80 35.12 -0.65
C ASP A 200 -13.05 33.81 -0.90
N GLY A 201 -12.00 33.51 -0.14
CA GLY A 201 -11.31 32.21 -0.21
C GLY A 201 -12.22 31.02 0.14
N LEU A 202 -13.14 31.18 1.09
CA LEU A 202 -14.14 30.14 1.37
C LEU A 202 -15.14 29.98 0.23
N ALA A 203 -15.56 31.07 -0.41
CA ALA A 203 -16.51 31.05 -1.53
C ALA A 203 -15.94 30.30 -2.75
N GLU A 204 -14.66 30.45 -3.05
CA GLU A 204 -13.96 29.69 -4.10
C GLU A 204 -14.03 28.18 -3.87
N GLN A 205 -13.92 27.75 -2.61
CA GLN A 205 -13.94 26.33 -2.23
C GLN A 205 -15.36 25.75 -2.11
N ALA A 206 -16.39 26.61 -2.00
CA ALA A 206 -17.76 26.21 -1.67
C ALA A 206 -18.33 25.14 -2.59
N GLY A 207 -18.13 25.30 -3.91
CA GLY A 207 -18.66 24.38 -4.91
C GLY A 207 -18.05 22.98 -4.81
N SER A 208 -16.73 22.90 -4.56
CA SER A 208 -16.03 21.62 -4.44
C SER A 208 -16.44 20.88 -3.16
N VAL A 209 -16.39 21.55 -2.01
CA VAL A 209 -16.70 20.94 -0.71
C VAL A 209 -18.16 20.48 -0.66
N ARG A 210 -19.09 21.27 -1.22
CA ARG A 210 -20.50 20.89 -1.33
C ARG A 210 -20.72 19.67 -2.20
N ARG A 211 -20.17 19.65 -3.43
CA ARG A 211 -20.34 18.50 -4.34
C ARG A 211 -19.79 17.21 -3.75
N HIS A 212 -18.62 17.24 -3.13
CA HIS A 212 -18.05 16.06 -2.47
C HIS A 212 -18.95 15.54 -1.35
N ALA A 213 -19.51 16.43 -0.52
CA ALA A 213 -20.43 16.04 0.54
C ALA A 213 -21.77 15.52 0.00
N ASP A 214 -22.32 16.12 -1.06
CA ASP A 214 -23.58 15.68 -1.67
C ASP A 214 -23.43 14.27 -2.27
N THR A 215 -22.35 14.01 -3.01
CA THR A 215 -22.02 12.66 -3.52
C THR A 215 -21.83 11.66 -2.38
N ALA A 216 -21.13 12.06 -1.31
CA ALA A 216 -20.89 11.20 -0.15
C ALA A 216 -22.20 10.87 0.60
N ARG A 217 -23.11 11.83 0.79
CA ARG A 217 -24.43 11.58 1.41
C ARG A 217 -25.24 10.62 0.57
N ALA A 218 -25.36 10.85 -0.73
CA ALA A 218 -26.10 9.97 -1.62
C ALA A 218 -25.53 8.53 -1.64
N ALA A 219 -24.20 8.38 -1.53
CA ALA A 219 -23.57 7.06 -1.43
C ALA A 219 -23.87 6.38 -0.08
N LEU A 220 -23.78 7.11 1.03
CA LEU A 220 -24.11 6.61 2.37
C LEU A 220 -25.58 6.22 2.49
N GLU A 221 -26.50 7.05 1.99
CA GLU A 221 -27.95 6.77 2.00
C GLU A 221 -28.30 5.50 1.22
N ARG A 222 -27.68 5.32 0.04
CA ARG A 222 -27.83 4.08 -0.75
C ARG A 222 -27.30 2.86 -0.01
N ASP A 223 -26.11 2.95 0.59
CA ASP A 223 -25.54 1.86 1.39
C ASP A 223 -26.37 1.57 2.64
N ASP A 224 -26.90 2.59 3.31
CA ASP A 224 -27.78 2.45 4.48
C ASP A 224 -29.08 1.71 4.12
N ALA A 225 -29.72 2.06 3.01
CA ALA A 225 -30.91 1.36 2.54
C ALA A 225 -30.64 -0.15 2.28
N VAL A 226 -29.50 -0.47 1.67
CA VAL A 226 -29.07 -1.86 1.45
C VAL A 226 -28.79 -2.57 2.77
N ARG A 227 -28.03 -1.94 3.69
CA ARG A 227 -27.72 -2.48 5.01
C ARG A 227 -28.96 -2.72 5.86
N THR A 228 -29.95 -1.82 5.82
CA THR A 228 -31.23 -2.00 6.51
C THR A 228 -32.00 -3.20 5.96
N THR A 229 -32.04 -3.35 4.63
CA THR A 229 -32.70 -4.49 3.97
C THR A 229 -32.02 -5.83 4.34
N ASP A 230 -30.68 -5.84 4.34
CA ASP A 230 -29.90 -7.04 4.60
C ASP A 230 -29.71 -7.34 6.11
N ALA A 231 -30.07 -6.43 7.01
CA ALA A 231 -29.75 -6.51 8.45
C ALA A 231 -30.16 -7.84 9.09
N GLY A 232 -31.39 -8.30 8.81
CA GLY A 232 -31.90 -9.57 9.35
C GLY A 232 -31.12 -10.79 8.83
N THR A 233 -30.84 -10.83 7.53
CA THR A 233 -30.05 -11.92 6.91
C THR A 233 -28.61 -11.93 7.43
N VAL A 234 -27.99 -10.76 7.57
CA VAL A 234 -26.62 -10.63 8.07
C VAL A 234 -26.53 -11.03 9.55
N ALA A 235 -27.46 -10.60 10.39
CA ALA A 235 -27.53 -10.99 11.79
C ALA A 235 -27.72 -12.51 11.93
N SER A 236 -28.74 -13.05 11.27
CA SER A 236 -29.04 -14.49 11.29
C SER A 236 -27.86 -15.33 10.80
N GLY A 237 -27.20 -14.96 9.70
CA GLY A 237 -26.05 -15.69 9.20
C GLY A 237 -24.79 -15.57 10.08
N THR A 238 -24.67 -14.48 10.86
CA THR A 238 -23.59 -14.34 11.85
C THR A 238 -23.79 -15.29 13.02
N ASP A 239 -25.01 -15.36 13.54
CA ASP A 239 -25.36 -16.34 14.56
C ASP A 239 -25.21 -17.77 14.04
N ALA A 240 -25.65 -18.04 12.81
CA ALA A 240 -25.46 -19.33 12.16
C ALA A 240 -23.97 -19.71 12.08
N GLY A 241 -23.09 -18.78 11.67
CA GLY A 241 -21.65 -19.00 11.61
C GLY A 241 -21.02 -19.30 12.99
N ARG A 242 -21.50 -18.67 14.06
CA ARG A 242 -21.07 -18.96 15.44
C ARG A 242 -21.50 -20.36 15.87
N VAL A 243 -22.78 -20.70 15.69
CA VAL A 243 -23.32 -22.03 16.03
C VAL A 243 -22.62 -23.13 15.23
N LEU A 244 -22.42 -22.90 13.93
CA LEU A 244 -21.71 -23.81 13.03
C LEU A 244 -20.28 -24.10 13.52
N SER A 245 -19.52 -23.04 13.84
CA SER A 245 -18.15 -23.19 14.36
C SER A 245 -18.09 -24.05 15.62
N ILE A 246 -19.04 -23.84 16.55
CA ILE A 246 -19.11 -24.60 17.79
C ILE A 246 -19.42 -26.07 17.49
N ARG A 247 -20.46 -26.36 16.69
CA ARG A 247 -20.86 -27.73 16.34
C ARG A 247 -19.72 -28.51 15.67
N LEU A 248 -19.07 -27.90 14.68
CA LEU A 248 -17.96 -28.54 13.97
C LEU A 248 -16.76 -28.78 14.87
N ARG A 249 -16.42 -27.82 15.74
CA ARG A 249 -15.33 -27.99 16.71
C ARG A 249 -15.63 -29.10 17.71
N THR A 250 -16.84 -29.17 18.24
CA THR A 250 -17.27 -30.25 19.13
C THR A 250 -17.14 -31.61 18.44
N ARG A 251 -17.63 -31.75 17.21
CA ARG A 251 -17.53 -33.00 16.45
C ARG A 251 -16.07 -33.44 16.22
N LEU A 252 -15.19 -32.50 15.88
CA LEU A 252 -13.76 -32.77 15.74
C LEU A 252 -13.10 -33.18 17.07
N THR A 253 -13.45 -32.51 18.18
CA THR A 253 -12.94 -32.88 19.50
C THR A 253 -13.41 -34.30 19.91
N GLU A 254 -14.65 -34.66 19.62
CA GLU A 254 -15.17 -36.01 19.87
C GLU A 254 -14.44 -37.07 19.03
N MET A 255 -14.25 -36.82 17.73
CA MET A 255 -13.49 -37.71 16.84
C MET A 255 -12.08 -37.97 17.41
N VAL A 256 -11.35 -36.89 17.74
CA VAL A 256 -10.00 -36.99 18.30
C VAL A 256 -10.00 -37.73 19.65
N GLY A 257 -10.96 -37.42 20.52
CA GLY A 257 -11.09 -38.05 21.84
C GLY A 257 -11.45 -39.54 21.78
N ARG A 258 -12.14 -39.98 20.74
CA ARG A 258 -12.47 -41.40 20.48
C ARG A 258 -11.41 -42.14 19.66
N HIS A 259 -10.34 -41.44 19.25
CA HIS A 259 -9.31 -41.97 18.37
C HIS A 259 -9.87 -42.53 17.04
N GLU A 260 -10.96 -41.93 16.55
CA GLU A 260 -11.52 -42.23 15.23
C GLU A 260 -10.59 -41.67 14.14
N LEU A 261 -10.45 -42.38 13.03
CA LEU A 261 -9.73 -41.86 11.86
C LEU A 261 -10.58 -40.79 11.18
N PRO A 262 -10.01 -39.63 10.81
CA PRO A 262 -10.72 -38.70 9.93
C PRO A 262 -10.87 -39.33 8.53
N PRO A 263 -11.91 -38.98 7.75
CA PRO A 263 -12.03 -39.39 6.36
C PRO A 263 -10.77 -39.11 5.53
N VAL A 264 -10.52 -39.92 4.49
CA VAL A 264 -9.33 -39.79 3.62
C VAL A 264 -9.15 -38.38 3.05
N TRP A 265 -10.22 -37.76 2.55
CA TRP A 265 -10.17 -36.39 2.03
C TRP A 265 -9.71 -35.37 3.07
N PHE A 266 -10.03 -35.60 4.35
CA PHE A 266 -9.62 -34.74 5.46
C PHE A 266 -8.16 -35.03 5.83
N ALA A 267 -7.82 -36.31 5.98
CA ALA A 267 -6.50 -36.78 6.39
C ALA A 267 -5.38 -36.36 5.43
N THR A 268 -5.65 -36.35 4.13
CA THR A 268 -4.67 -35.95 3.12
C THR A 268 -4.31 -34.47 3.20
N VAL A 269 -5.24 -33.61 3.61
CA VAL A 269 -5.04 -32.16 3.71
C VAL A 269 -4.52 -31.74 5.08
N LEU A 270 -5.13 -32.25 6.17
CA LEU A 270 -4.85 -31.80 7.54
C LEU A 270 -4.10 -32.82 8.39
N GLY A 271 -3.81 -34.00 7.86
CA GLY A 271 -3.21 -35.10 8.62
C GLY A 271 -4.23 -35.93 9.40
N LEU A 272 -3.75 -37.00 10.03
CA LEU A 272 -4.58 -37.96 10.76
C LEU A 272 -5.06 -37.49 12.13
N GLY A 273 -4.51 -36.38 12.64
CA GLY A 273 -4.86 -35.82 13.93
C GLY A 273 -4.12 -34.51 14.19
N PRO A 274 -4.49 -33.80 15.26
CA PRO A 274 -3.86 -32.54 15.61
C PRO A 274 -2.38 -32.73 16.01
N PRO A 275 -1.50 -31.78 15.65
CA PRO A 275 -0.14 -31.72 16.17
C PRO A 275 -0.14 -31.26 17.64
N ALA A 276 1.05 -31.15 18.25
CA ALA A 276 1.20 -30.71 19.65
C ALA A 276 0.55 -29.33 19.90
N ASP A 277 0.71 -28.38 18.97
CA ASP A 277 -0.08 -27.15 18.95
C ASP A 277 -1.37 -27.36 18.16
N SER A 278 -2.40 -27.84 18.85
CA SER A 278 -3.65 -28.27 18.21
C SER A 278 -4.57 -27.13 17.77
N ALA A 279 -4.41 -25.90 18.27
CA ALA A 279 -5.37 -24.83 18.03
C ALA A 279 -5.44 -24.40 16.54
N PRO A 280 -4.32 -24.14 15.84
CA PRO A 280 -4.34 -23.83 14.41
C PRO A 280 -4.92 -24.96 13.56
N TRP A 281 -4.69 -26.22 13.96
CA TRP A 281 -5.24 -27.38 13.28
C TRP A 281 -6.77 -27.44 13.39
N PHE A 282 -7.33 -27.20 14.59
CA PHE A 282 -8.79 -27.16 14.76
C PHE A 282 -9.41 -26.02 13.96
N ASP A 283 -8.78 -24.86 13.91
CA ASP A 283 -9.30 -23.70 13.18
C ASP A 283 -9.30 -23.98 11.67
N ALA A 284 -8.23 -24.57 11.14
CA ALA A 284 -8.16 -25.02 9.74
C ALA A 284 -9.19 -26.12 9.42
N ALA A 285 -9.34 -27.11 10.31
CA ALA A 285 -10.32 -28.19 10.19
C ALA A 285 -11.75 -27.67 10.14
N VAL A 286 -12.10 -26.74 11.03
CA VAL A 286 -13.39 -26.06 11.02
C VAL A 286 -13.57 -25.27 9.72
N ALA A 287 -12.56 -24.55 9.25
CA ALA A 287 -12.65 -23.80 8.00
C ALA A 287 -12.94 -24.69 6.79
N VAL A 288 -12.25 -25.83 6.66
CA VAL A 288 -12.49 -26.83 5.60
C VAL A 288 -13.90 -27.40 5.68
N LEU A 289 -14.35 -27.82 6.86
CA LEU A 289 -15.70 -28.37 7.05
C LEU A 289 -16.79 -27.36 6.71
N ARG A 290 -16.62 -26.10 7.13
CA ARG A 290 -17.57 -25.03 6.79
C ARG A 290 -17.62 -24.76 5.31
N TYR A 291 -16.46 -24.77 4.63
CA TYR A 291 -16.41 -24.61 3.19
C TYR A 291 -17.15 -25.74 2.48
N ARG A 292 -16.88 -27.00 2.86
CA ARG A 292 -17.59 -28.15 2.29
C ARG A 292 -19.10 -28.06 2.47
N ALA A 293 -19.56 -27.76 3.68
CA ALA A 293 -20.98 -27.59 3.99
C ALA A 293 -21.60 -26.40 3.25
N ALA A 294 -20.85 -25.30 3.05
CA ALA A 294 -21.35 -24.12 2.38
C ALA A 294 -21.48 -24.29 0.86
N TYR A 295 -20.76 -25.25 0.26
CA TYR A 295 -20.72 -25.49 -1.18
C TYR A 295 -21.19 -26.90 -1.57
N ASP A 296 -21.84 -27.63 -0.65
CA ASP A 296 -22.41 -28.95 -0.89
C ASP A 296 -21.38 -29.94 -1.46
N ILE A 297 -20.18 -29.95 -0.86
CA ILE A 297 -19.07 -30.77 -1.33
C ILE A 297 -19.10 -32.15 -0.69
N ASP A 298 -19.50 -33.13 -1.49
CA ASP A 298 -19.55 -34.54 -1.11
C ASP A 298 -18.40 -35.37 -1.72
N ASP A 299 -17.40 -34.71 -2.32
CA ASP A 299 -16.24 -35.40 -2.90
C ASP A 299 -15.47 -36.19 -1.83
N ALA A 300 -15.36 -37.51 -2.05
CA ALA A 300 -14.75 -38.45 -1.12
C ALA A 300 -13.21 -38.38 -1.08
N VAL A 301 -12.59 -37.70 -2.05
CA VAL A 301 -11.13 -37.64 -2.23
C VAL A 301 -10.62 -36.20 -2.05
N GLN A 302 -11.28 -35.22 -2.66
CA GLN A 302 -10.86 -33.82 -2.62
C GLN A 302 -11.59 -33.05 -1.52
N ALA A 303 -10.85 -32.58 -0.51
CA ALA A 303 -11.41 -31.81 0.60
C ALA A 303 -12.18 -30.57 0.13
N LEU A 304 -11.68 -29.88 -0.89
CA LEU A 304 -12.25 -28.63 -1.40
C LEU A 304 -13.11 -28.82 -2.67
N GLY A 305 -13.47 -30.07 -2.98
CA GLY A 305 -14.23 -30.44 -4.17
C GLY A 305 -13.42 -30.29 -5.47
N PRO A 306 -14.00 -30.72 -6.60
CA PRO A 306 -13.34 -30.61 -7.90
C PRO A 306 -13.04 -29.15 -8.23
N GLU A 307 -11.89 -28.92 -8.85
CA GLU A 307 -11.58 -27.62 -9.43
C GLU A 307 -12.65 -27.26 -10.47
N PRO A 308 -13.37 -26.14 -10.32
CA PRO A 308 -14.45 -25.78 -11.23
C PRO A 308 -13.94 -25.70 -12.68
N THR A 309 -14.68 -26.33 -13.60
CA THR A 309 -14.36 -26.39 -15.04
C THR A 309 -14.53 -25.05 -15.78
N GLY A 310 -14.63 -23.94 -15.05
CA GLY A 310 -14.72 -22.60 -15.59
C GLY A 310 -14.35 -21.60 -14.50
N ASP A 311 -13.33 -20.80 -14.77
CA ASP A 311 -12.84 -19.68 -13.96
C ASP A 311 -12.06 -20.05 -12.67
N ALA A 312 -10.79 -20.41 -12.86
CA ALA A 312 -9.83 -20.65 -11.79
C ALA A 312 -9.71 -19.45 -10.82
N GLU A 313 -9.89 -18.22 -11.30
CA GLU A 313 -9.89 -17.02 -10.45
C GLU A 313 -11.07 -17.00 -9.50
N GLN A 314 -12.28 -17.34 -9.96
CA GLN A 314 -13.46 -17.37 -9.09
C GLN A 314 -13.28 -18.41 -7.97
N SER A 315 -12.66 -19.53 -8.30
CA SER A 315 -12.33 -20.62 -7.36
C SER A 315 -11.27 -20.20 -6.35
N ALA A 316 -10.21 -19.55 -6.80
CA ALA A 316 -9.16 -18.99 -5.94
C ALA A 316 -9.73 -17.92 -5.01
N ARG A 317 -10.59 -17.02 -5.51
CA ARG A 317 -11.28 -16.00 -4.71
C ARG A 317 -12.20 -16.62 -3.65
N ARG A 318 -12.93 -17.69 -3.99
CA ARG A 318 -13.74 -18.43 -3.01
C ARG A 318 -12.88 -19.05 -1.92
N ARG A 319 -11.76 -19.71 -2.27
CA ARG A 319 -10.83 -20.29 -1.29
C ARG A 319 -10.16 -19.22 -0.43
N GLN A 320 -9.78 -18.09 -1.01
CA GLN A 320 -9.17 -16.96 -0.31
C GLN A 320 -10.13 -16.32 0.70
N ALA A 321 -11.42 -16.20 0.33
CA ALA A 321 -12.46 -15.67 1.20
C ALA A 321 -12.72 -16.53 2.46
N TRP A 322 -12.27 -17.78 2.45
CA TRP A 322 -12.32 -18.69 3.60
C TRP A 322 -10.93 -18.94 4.23
N ASP A 323 -9.92 -18.16 3.83
CA ASP A 323 -8.52 -18.28 4.26
C ASP A 323 -7.91 -19.67 3.99
N LEU A 324 -8.35 -20.32 2.92
CA LEU A 324 -7.93 -21.66 2.50
C LEU A 324 -6.81 -21.61 1.43
N THR A 325 -6.23 -20.43 1.16
CA THR A 325 -5.30 -20.19 0.04
C THR A 325 -3.83 -20.51 0.32
N ALA A 326 -3.43 -20.65 1.58
CA ALA A 326 -2.13 -21.22 1.87
C ALA A 326 -2.24 -22.75 1.82
N PRO A 327 -1.28 -23.51 1.25
CA PRO A 327 -1.16 -24.91 1.64
C PRO A 327 -1.04 -24.89 3.15
N PHE A 328 -1.98 -25.53 3.83
CA PHE A 328 -2.13 -25.57 5.28
C PHE A 328 -0.80 -26.01 5.91
N ARG A 329 0.10 -25.05 6.14
CA ARG A 329 1.40 -25.22 6.77
C ARG A 329 1.14 -25.38 8.25
N VAL A 330 0.64 -26.55 8.62
CA VAL A 330 0.91 -27.09 9.94
C VAL A 330 2.41 -27.33 9.96
N ARG A 331 3.15 -26.39 10.56
CA ARG A 331 4.57 -26.56 10.87
C ARG A 331 4.73 -27.69 11.89
#